data_AF-A0A2E3C6W6-F1
#
_entry.id   AF-A0A2E3C6W6-F1
#
_cell.length_a   1.000
_cell.length_b   1.000
_cell.length_c   1.000
_cell.angle_alpha   90.00
_cell.angle_beta   90.00
_cell.angle_gamma   90.00
#
_symmetry.space_group_name_H-M   'P 1'
#
loop_
_entity.id
_entity.type
_entity.pdbx_description
1 polymer ?
#
loop_
_entity_poly.entity_id
_entity_poly.type
_entity_poly.pdbx_seq_one_letter_code
_entity_poly.pdbx_strand_id
1 'polypeptide(L)'
;MPINVVKAFEHLPGVTKSKLFYLDGKGLDGSENHNSVHSWTRAERMATESGIGKLVEWWAENQNSAFYASTTGSDAILWLDMDSGKRLGRCAHEARRTKNDLAELLGD
;
A
#
# COMPACT_ATOMS: atom_id res chain seq x y z
N MET A 1 -9.99 9.08 -12.44
CA MET A 1 -9.02 8.02 -12.76
C MET A 1 -8.33 7.58 -11.47
N PRO A 2 -8.25 6.28 -11.16
CA PRO A 2 -7.66 5.76 -9.92
C PRO A 2 -6.26 6.31 -9.65
N ILE A 3 -5.46 6.49 -10.71
CA ILE A 3 -4.09 7.01 -10.62
C ILE A 3 -3.99 8.41 -9.98
N ASN A 4 -5.01 9.27 -10.13
CA ASN A 4 -4.99 10.60 -9.53
C ASN A 4 -5.20 10.53 -8.01
N VAL A 5 -6.00 9.58 -7.53
CA VAL A 5 -6.20 9.34 -6.10
C VAL A 5 -4.92 8.79 -5.48
N VAL A 6 -4.26 7.85 -6.17
CA VAL A 6 -2.97 7.31 -5.73
C VAL A 6 -1.94 8.44 -5.59
N LYS A 7 -1.77 9.27 -6.62
CA LYS A 7 -0.84 10.41 -6.58
C LYS A 7 -1.17 11.45 -5.51
N ALA A 8 -2.44 11.58 -5.12
CA ALA A 8 -2.84 12.52 -4.07
C ALA A 8 -2.21 12.18 -2.71
N PHE A 9 -1.86 10.92 -2.46
CA PHE A 9 -1.17 10.52 -1.22
C PHE A 9 0.21 11.17 -1.08
N GLU A 10 0.89 11.56 -2.16
CA GLU A 10 2.17 12.28 -2.11
C GLU A 10 2.04 13.72 -1.59
N HIS A 11 0.81 14.24 -1.51
CA HIS A 11 0.54 15.51 -0.82
C HIS A 11 0.39 15.33 0.70
N LEU A 12 0.29 14.10 1.20
CA LEU A 12 0.32 13.86 2.63
C LEU A 12 1.75 14.08 3.16
N PRO A 13 1.92 14.86 4.24
CA PRO A 13 3.25 15.11 4.77
C PRO A 13 3.97 13.81 5.15
N GLY A 14 5.20 13.65 4.66
CA GLY A 14 6.07 12.51 4.94
C GLY A 14 5.93 11.34 3.95
N VAL A 15 4.93 11.35 3.05
CA VAL A 15 4.87 10.38 1.94
C VAL A 15 5.82 10.85 0.85
N THR A 16 6.78 10.01 0.49
CA THR A 16 7.78 10.30 -0.55
C THR A 16 7.41 9.69 -1.89
N LYS A 17 6.65 8.59 -1.88
CA LYS A 17 6.13 7.96 -3.08
C LYS A 17 4.82 7.23 -2.79
N SER A 18 3.90 7.33 -3.72
CA SER A 18 2.66 6.56 -3.73
C SER A 18 2.62 5.65 -4.96
N LYS A 19 2.11 4.44 -4.80
CA LYS A 19 1.91 3.51 -5.91
C LYS A 19 0.76 2.56 -5.61
N LEU A 20 0.11 2.13 -6.67
CA LEU A 20 -0.84 1.02 -6.62
C LEU A 20 -0.43 0.01 -7.67
N PHE A 21 -0.26 -1.23 -7.25
CA PHE A 21 0.19 -2.32 -8.10
C PHE A 21 -0.56 -3.60 -7.80
N TYR A 22 -0.55 -4.53 -8.75
CA TYR A 22 -1.14 -5.85 -8.62
C TYR A 22 -0.10 -6.88 -8.22
N LEU A 23 -0.55 -8.08 -7.82
CA LEU A 23 0.33 -9.19 -7.45
C LEU A 23 1.23 -9.67 -8.60
N ASP A 24 0.93 -9.32 -9.85
CA ASP A 24 1.80 -9.57 -11.00
C ASP A 24 2.98 -8.59 -11.12
N GLY A 25 3.08 -7.58 -10.24
CA GLY A 25 4.13 -6.57 -10.22
C GLY A 25 3.76 -5.27 -10.91
N LYS A 26 2.72 -5.23 -11.73
CA LYS A 26 2.40 -4.07 -12.56
C LYS A 26 1.70 -2.98 -11.78
N GLY A 27 2.24 -1.77 -11.87
CA GLY A 27 1.64 -0.55 -11.35
C GLY A 27 0.62 0.06 -12.31
N LEU A 28 -0.33 0.84 -11.77
CA LEU A 28 -1.26 1.64 -12.58
C LEU A 28 -0.57 2.64 -13.52
N ASP A 29 0.64 3.05 -13.19
CA ASP A 29 1.49 3.95 -13.98
C ASP A 29 2.40 3.22 -14.98
N GLY A 30 2.29 1.90 -15.08
CA GLY A 30 3.17 1.06 -15.89
C GLY A 30 4.52 0.76 -15.23
N SER A 31 4.70 1.08 -13.94
CA SER A 31 5.90 0.73 -13.19
C SER A 31 5.93 -0.75 -12.78
N GLU A 32 7.13 -1.28 -12.56
CA GLU A 32 7.35 -2.63 -12.04
C GLU A 32 7.68 -2.58 -10.53
N ASN A 33 6.94 -3.34 -9.72
CA ASN A 33 6.96 -3.25 -8.26
C ASN A 33 7.31 -4.58 -7.56
N HIS A 34 8.12 -5.42 -8.22
CA HIS A 34 8.49 -6.77 -7.75
C HIS A 34 8.98 -6.83 -6.30
N ASN A 35 9.77 -5.85 -5.83
CA ASN A 35 10.25 -5.83 -4.45
C ASN A 35 9.11 -5.63 -3.43
N SER A 36 8.13 -4.77 -3.75
CA SER A 36 6.97 -4.54 -2.90
C SER A 36 6.01 -5.73 -2.93
N VAL A 37 5.83 -6.37 -4.09
CA VAL A 37 5.10 -7.65 -4.21
C VAL A 37 5.76 -8.74 -3.36
N HIS A 38 7.09 -8.87 -3.43
CA HIS A 38 7.83 -9.85 -2.64
C HIS A 38 7.68 -9.60 -1.13
N SER A 39 7.74 -8.34 -0.70
CA SER A 39 7.51 -7.97 0.69
C SER A 39 6.10 -8.34 1.17
N TRP A 40 5.07 -8.01 0.37
CA TRP A 40 3.68 -8.32 0.67
C TRP A 40 3.43 -9.83 0.77
N THR A 41 3.81 -10.59 -0.27
CA THR A 41 3.59 -12.04 -0.33
C THR A 41 4.31 -12.79 0.79
N ARG A 42 5.49 -12.31 1.22
CA ARG A 42 6.16 -12.86 2.40
C ARG A 42 5.38 -12.58 3.69
N ALA A 43 4.89 -11.36 3.87
CA ALA A 43 4.08 -11.02 5.04
C ALA A 43 2.74 -11.79 5.06
N GLU A 44 2.10 -11.98 3.91
CA GLU A 44 0.85 -12.72 3.76
C GLU A 44 1.02 -14.20 4.07
N ARG A 45 2.12 -14.80 3.59
CA ARG A 45 2.51 -16.15 3.96
C ARG A 45 2.68 -16.29 5.47
N MET A 46 3.38 -15.36 6.12
CA MET A 46 3.56 -15.38 7.57
C MET A 46 2.24 -15.23 8.33
N ALA A 47 1.34 -14.34 7.89
CA ALA A 47 0.03 -14.18 8.50
C ALA A 47 -0.83 -15.45 8.39
N THR A 48 -0.77 -16.12 7.24
CA THR A 48 -1.46 -17.40 6.98
C THR A 48 -0.90 -18.52 7.84
N GLU A 49 0.44 -18.71 7.83
CA GLU A 49 1.12 -19.76 8.60
C GLU A 49 0.97 -19.56 10.12
N SER A 50 0.80 -18.31 10.58
CA SER A 50 0.58 -17.97 12.00
C SER A 50 -0.89 -18.09 12.43
N GLY A 51 -1.82 -18.37 11.52
CA GLY A 51 -3.25 -18.45 11.82
C GLY A 51 -3.95 -17.09 12.02
N ILE A 52 -3.30 -15.98 11.67
CA ILE A 52 -3.88 -14.62 11.73
C ILE A 52 -4.89 -14.44 10.58
N GLY A 53 -4.69 -15.13 9.46
CA GLY A 53 -5.57 -15.11 8.30
C GLY A 53 -5.03 -14.27 7.15
N LYS A 54 -5.96 -13.74 6.31
CA LYS A 54 -5.62 -12.92 5.14
C LYS A 54 -4.98 -11.60 5.57
N LEU A 55 -3.86 -11.24 4.95
CA LEU A 55 -3.19 -9.96 5.18
C LEU A 55 -4.04 -8.82 4.62
N VAL A 56 -4.36 -7.84 5.47
CA VAL A 56 -5.09 -6.63 5.07
C VAL A 56 -4.16 -5.43 4.97
N GLU A 57 -3.21 -5.33 5.90
CA GLU A 57 -2.27 -4.22 6.00
C GLU A 57 -0.90 -4.71 6.42
N TRP A 58 0.13 -4.02 5.95
CA TRP A 58 1.53 -4.31 6.26
C TRP A 58 2.33 -3.02 6.31
N TRP A 59 3.16 -2.86 7.33
CA TRP A 59 4.03 -1.70 7.45
C TRP A 59 5.31 -2.08 8.17
N ALA A 60 6.37 -1.32 7.90
CA ALA A 60 7.58 -1.36 8.70
C ALA A 60 8.17 0.05 8.78
N GLU A 61 8.90 0.32 9.85
CA GLU A 61 9.55 1.60 10.08
C GLU A 61 10.95 1.43 10.67
N ASN A 62 11.79 2.41 10.42
CA ASN A 62 13.03 2.66 11.13
C ASN A 62 13.19 4.17 11.37
N GLN A 63 14.34 4.61 11.87
CA GLN A 63 14.58 6.02 12.20
C GLN A 63 14.44 6.98 11.00
N ASN A 64 14.73 6.51 9.78
CA ASN A 64 14.89 7.32 8.58
C ASN A 64 13.97 6.92 7.42
N SER A 65 13.11 5.92 7.60
CA SER A 65 12.13 5.53 6.59
C SER A 65 11.00 4.72 7.19
N ALA A 66 9.87 4.72 6.49
CA ALA A 66 8.79 3.78 6.74
C ALA A 66 8.09 3.44 5.43
N PHE A 67 7.30 2.38 5.43
CA PHE A 67 6.30 2.18 4.40
C PHE A 67 5.00 1.69 5.02
N TYR A 68 3.89 1.94 4.31
CA TYR A 68 2.59 1.37 4.59
C TYR A 68 2.03 0.74 3.32
N ALA A 69 1.43 -0.44 3.45
CA ALA A 69 0.77 -1.16 2.38
C ALA A 69 -0.60 -1.65 2.84
N SER A 70 -1.58 -1.60 1.94
CA SER A 70 -2.96 -2.04 2.21
C SER A 70 -3.58 -2.67 0.99
N THR A 71 -4.32 -3.75 1.20
CA THR A 71 -5.14 -4.36 0.15
C THR A 71 -6.25 -3.38 -0.23
N THR A 72 -6.38 -3.15 -1.54
CA THR A 72 -7.42 -2.32 -2.14
C THR A 72 -8.00 -3.10 -3.31
N GLY A 73 -9.31 -3.29 -3.35
CA GLY A 73 -9.91 -4.12 -4.38
C GLY A 73 -9.58 -5.61 -4.23
N SER A 74 -9.79 -6.38 -5.30
CA SER A 74 -9.60 -7.83 -5.33
C SER A 74 -8.12 -8.24 -5.25
N ASP A 75 -7.28 -7.66 -6.12
CA ASP A 75 -5.87 -8.04 -6.30
C ASP A 75 -4.87 -6.86 -6.29
N ALA A 76 -5.32 -5.67 -5.87
CA ALA A 76 -4.47 -4.49 -5.82
C ALA A 76 -3.94 -4.17 -4.41
N ILE A 77 -2.74 -3.58 -4.39
CA ILE A 77 -2.03 -3.15 -3.19
C ILE A 77 -1.70 -1.67 -3.35
N LEU A 78 -2.26 -0.84 -2.47
CA LEU A 78 -1.79 0.52 -2.26
C LEU A 78 -0.53 0.48 -1.42
N TRP A 79 0.52 1.18 -1.84
CA TRP A 79 1.79 1.25 -1.12
C TRP A 79 2.30 2.69 -1.05
N LEU A 80 2.67 3.11 0.15
CA LEU A 80 3.16 4.44 0.46
C LEU A 80 4.57 4.30 1.06
N ASP A 81 5.57 4.84 0.36
CA ASP A 81 6.91 5.00 0.91
C ASP A 81 6.98 6.33 1.67
N MET A 82 7.69 6.35 2.80
CA MET A 82 7.70 7.47 3.73
C MET A 82 9.11 7.83 4.19
N ASP A 83 9.33 9.12 4.48
CA ASP A 83 10.61 9.65 4.97
C ASP A 83 10.93 9.29 6.43
N SER A 84 9.93 8.83 7.20
CA SER A 84 10.04 8.50 8.61
C SER A 84 8.77 7.82 9.15
N GLY A 85 8.89 7.10 10.26
CA GLY A 85 7.74 6.52 10.98
C GLY A 85 6.82 7.55 11.67
N LYS A 86 7.25 8.82 11.82
CA LYS A 86 6.56 9.85 12.62
C LYS A 86 5.11 10.13 12.20
N ARG A 87 4.76 9.84 10.94
CA ARG A 87 3.45 10.12 10.35
C ARG A 87 2.71 8.86 9.87
N LEU A 88 3.29 7.68 10.10
CA LEU A 88 2.78 6.41 9.59
C LEU A 88 1.30 6.19 9.98
N GLY A 89 0.96 6.41 11.25
CA GLY A 89 -0.42 6.26 11.74
C GLY A 89 -1.44 7.19 11.05
N ARG A 90 -1.03 8.41 10.66
CA ARG A 90 -1.89 9.34 9.92
C ARG A 90 -2.05 8.91 8.46
N CYS A 91 -0.96 8.53 7.79
CA CYS A 91 -1.03 8.04 6.42
C CYS A 91 -1.87 6.76 6.31
N ALA A 92 -1.70 5.84 7.26
CA ALA A 92 -2.51 4.63 7.35
C ALA A 92 -4.01 4.96 7.56
N HIS A 93 -4.33 5.98 8.36
CA HIS A 93 -5.71 6.42 8.53
C HIS A 93 -6.33 6.94 7.23
N GLU A 94 -5.62 7.80 6.49
CA GLU A 94 -6.09 8.32 5.20
C GLU A 94 -6.25 7.21 4.15
N ALA A 95 -5.31 6.26 4.11
CA ALA A 95 -5.39 5.12 3.21
C ALA A 95 -6.61 4.23 3.50
N ARG A 96 -6.90 3.93 4.77
CA ARG A 96 -8.10 3.17 5.17
C ARG A 96 -9.39 3.87 4.77
N ARG A 97 -9.46 5.20 4.93
CA ARG A 97 -10.63 5.99 4.56
C ARG A 97 -10.90 5.97 3.06
N THR A 98 -9.84 5.96 2.26
CA THR A 98 -9.92 6.02 0.79
C THR A 98 -10.03 4.63 0.15
N LYS A 99 -9.84 3.56 0.93
CA LYS A 99 -9.77 2.17 0.43
C LYS A 99 -10.98 1.76 -0.42
N ASN A 100 -12.20 2.03 0.06
CA ASN A 100 -13.41 1.63 -0.64
C ASN A 100 -13.60 2.43 -1.93
N ASP A 101 -13.42 3.76 -1.87
CA ASP A 101 -13.48 4.63 -3.04
C ASP A 101 -12.47 4.18 -4.12
N LEU A 102 -11.28 3.77 -3.70
CA LEU A 102 -10.24 3.29 -4.62
C LEU A 102 -10.60 1.92 -5.21
N ALA A 103 -11.23 1.03 -4.45
CA ALA A 103 -11.75 -0.26 -4.95
C ALA A 103 -12.85 -0.05 -6.01
N GLU A 104 -13.82 0.83 -5.74
CA GLU A 104 -14.88 1.17 -6.71
C GLU A 104 -14.30 1.74 -8.01
N LEU A 105 -13.27 2.59 -7.91
CA LEU A 105 -12.58 3.15 -9.08
C LEU A 105 -11.83 2.09 -9.89
N LEU A 106 -11.43 0.97 -9.28
CA LEU A 106 -10.80 -0.17 -9.95
C LEU A 106 -11.84 -1.14 -10.55
N GLY A 107 -13.13 -0.96 -10.26
CA GLY A 107 -14.23 -1.80 -10.74
C GLY A 107 -14.55 -3.00 -9.85
N ASP A 108 -14.14 -2.95 -8.58
CA ASP A 108 -14.47 -3.95 -7.55
C ASP A 108 -15.72 -3.55 -6.72
#